data_AF-A0A1W2F218-F1
#
_entry.id   AF-A0A1W2F218-F1
#
_cell.length_a   1.000
_cell.length_b   1.000
_cell.length_c   1.000
_cell.angle_alpha   90.00
_cell.angle_beta   90.00
_cell.angle_gamma   90.00
#
_symmetry.space_group_name_H-M   'P 1'
#
loop_
_entity.id
_entity.type
_entity.pdbx_description
1 polymer ?
#
loop_
_entity_poly.entity_id
_entity_poly.type
_entity_poly.pdbx_seq_one_letter_code
_entity_poly.pdbx_strand_id
1 'polypeptide(L)'
;MRLIRLGAEPSAIGADVRAALTAWGAGTGVLGGIALIGVQPPDCPMPLDAIVVLPKGVLVIVGVDLPDPGVKLEAPLGGQWKIDGWPLVAKDGTANPATEAVAAATAVAQRIQAMRAEPLPVSTVVAVGPFVGQVVQPTVDLNRGVRVLHPKPSTVLSAARELATSTVPCTADHAAKLFAILQNTGSPPDARAFIAEGFSDAVSPDLAAASTMLIPKAQLRQAIGRKRLPGKLTWPYLTGAALLALLLVVWLVVALPGDDKPADATPAPTSAQPTTIVVDGTTFVPKEMKKDQECQAHAFGDVKAWLIANDCGVLLRATYETTLQGKPVTVMVADMDLYDAPSAKSLHAVVALPGSGGVHGLDGKPLESAAFANGTKGSHVTLAFAVWSGGAGDPSLDPIAKQALRLPTTR
;
A
#
# COMPACT_ATOMS: atom_id res chain seq x y z
N MET A 1 5.58 -5.22 -6.65
CA MET A 1 5.57 -6.45 -5.87
C MET A 1 4.21 -7.11 -5.92
N ARG A 2 4.20 -8.34 -6.40
CA ARG A 2 3.03 -9.22 -6.42
C ARG A 2 3.05 -10.15 -5.20
N LEU A 3 1.90 -10.34 -4.55
CA LEU A 3 1.76 -11.27 -3.44
C LEU A 3 0.97 -12.49 -3.88
N ILE A 4 1.41 -13.68 -3.48
CA ILE A 4 0.77 -14.97 -3.71
C ILE A 4 0.53 -15.61 -2.35
N ARG A 5 -0.74 -15.82 -2.00
CA ARG A 5 -1.11 -16.43 -0.73
C ARG A 5 -1.26 -17.94 -0.90
N LEU A 6 -0.47 -18.70 -0.15
CA LEU A 6 -0.45 -20.16 -0.23
C LEU A 6 -1.03 -20.83 1.03
N GLY A 7 -1.10 -20.10 2.15
CA GLY A 7 -1.58 -20.65 3.40
C GLY A 7 -2.15 -19.61 4.36
N ALA A 8 -2.41 -20.09 5.58
CA ALA A 8 -2.75 -19.27 6.72
C ALA A 8 -1.50 -18.49 7.21
N GLU A 9 -1.73 -17.46 8.01
CA GLU A 9 -0.66 -16.72 8.68
C GLU A 9 -0.11 -17.57 9.84
N PRO A 10 1.18 -17.94 9.83
CA PRO A 10 1.75 -18.79 10.88
C PRO A 10 1.99 -18.02 12.19
N SER A 11 2.19 -16.71 12.12
CA SER A 11 2.33 -15.81 13.27
C SER A 11 1.24 -14.74 13.28
N ALA A 12 0.94 -14.18 14.46
CA ALA A 12 0.02 -13.04 14.56
C ALA A 12 0.60 -11.80 13.86
N ILE A 13 1.91 -11.62 13.92
CA ILE A 13 2.62 -10.53 13.23
C ILE A 13 2.65 -10.69 11.70
N GLY A 14 2.26 -11.86 11.17
CA GLY A 14 2.19 -12.15 9.74
C GLY A 14 1.24 -11.22 8.97
N ALA A 15 0.17 -10.75 9.62
CA ALA A 15 -0.75 -9.77 9.03
C ALA A 15 -0.04 -8.43 8.71
N ASP A 16 0.86 -7.98 9.60
CA ASP A 16 1.62 -6.75 9.41
C ASP A 16 2.73 -6.93 8.38
N VAL A 17 3.38 -8.10 8.34
CA VAL A 17 4.32 -8.46 7.26
C VAL A 17 3.64 -8.35 5.89
N ARG A 18 2.45 -8.94 5.77
CA ARG A 18 1.67 -8.85 4.53
C ARG A 18 1.31 -7.40 4.21
N ALA A 19 0.83 -6.63 5.18
CA ALA A 19 0.49 -5.22 4.98
C ALA A 19 1.70 -4.40 4.51
N ALA A 20 2.88 -4.64 5.12
CA ALA A 20 4.13 -3.99 4.75
C ALA A 20 4.56 -4.29 3.32
N LEU A 21 4.43 -5.55 2.87
CA LEU A 21 4.75 -5.96 1.51
C LEU A 21 3.75 -5.41 0.48
N THR A 22 2.44 -5.42 0.81
CA THR A 22 1.39 -4.85 -0.06
C THR A 22 1.63 -3.35 -0.31
N ALA A 23 2.09 -2.62 0.71
CA ALA A 23 2.36 -1.20 0.61
C ALA A 23 3.48 -0.83 -0.40
N TRP A 24 4.28 -1.79 -0.87
CA TRP A 24 5.25 -1.55 -1.94
C TRP A 24 4.61 -1.41 -3.32
N GLY A 25 3.32 -1.77 -3.46
CA GLY A 25 2.58 -1.71 -4.71
C GLY A 25 3.05 -2.74 -5.73
N ALA A 26 2.33 -2.89 -6.85
CA ALA A 26 2.68 -3.82 -7.92
C ALA A 26 3.81 -3.29 -8.83
N GLY A 27 4.50 -4.21 -9.52
CA GLY A 27 5.57 -3.89 -10.46
C GLY A 27 6.81 -3.27 -9.83
N THR A 28 7.59 -2.57 -10.66
CA THR A 28 8.94 -2.05 -10.32
C THR A 28 8.95 -0.65 -9.71
N GLY A 29 7.79 -0.09 -9.34
CA GLY A 29 7.69 1.29 -8.84
C GLY A 29 8.48 1.55 -7.55
N VAL A 30 8.65 0.54 -6.70
CA VAL A 30 9.38 0.65 -5.41
C VAL A 30 10.59 -0.29 -5.33
N LEU A 31 10.39 -1.58 -5.59
CA LEU A 31 11.44 -2.61 -5.55
C LEU A 31 11.26 -3.75 -6.59
N GLY A 32 10.02 -4.01 -7.05
CA GLY A 32 9.73 -5.21 -7.83
C GLY A 32 9.76 -6.49 -6.97
N GLY A 33 9.57 -7.65 -7.60
CA GLY A 33 9.62 -8.97 -6.97
C GLY A 33 8.25 -9.59 -6.69
N ILE A 34 8.28 -10.83 -6.22
CA ILE A 34 7.09 -11.62 -5.89
C ILE A 34 7.26 -12.24 -4.51
N ALA A 35 6.24 -12.12 -3.67
CA ALA A 35 6.22 -12.69 -2.32
C ALA A 35 5.24 -13.87 -2.22
N LEU A 36 5.71 -14.98 -1.68
CA LEU A 36 4.90 -16.13 -1.26
C LEU A 36 4.53 -15.95 0.21
N ILE A 37 3.25 -15.89 0.55
CA ILE A 37 2.75 -15.63 1.90
C ILE A 37 2.19 -16.91 2.52
N GLY A 38 2.57 -17.20 3.76
CA GLY A 38 2.12 -18.38 4.52
C GLY A 38 2.57 -19.68 3.85
N VAL A 39 3.85 -19.76 3.50
CA VAL A 39 4.42 -20.87 2.71
C VAL A 39 5.29 -21.75 3.60
N GLN A 40 5.21 -23.07 3.39
CA GLN A 40 6.17 -24.01 3.96
C GLN A 40 6.83 -24.78 2.80
N PRO A 41 8.02 -24.35 2.35
CA PRO A 41 8.78 -25.11 1.37
C PRO A 41 9.07 -26.52 1.91
N PRO A 42 9.27 -27.51 1.02
CA PRO A 42 9.71 -28.84 1.44
C PRO A 42 10.98 -28.75 2.28
N ASP A 43 11.08 -29.62 3.29
CA ASP A 43 12.23 -29.72 4.22
C ASP A 43 12.41 -28.50 5.16
N CYS A 44 11.50 -27.52 5.09
CA CYS A 44 11.50 -26.38 6.03
C CYS A 44 10.88 -26.80 7.38
N PRO A 45 11.56 -26.56 8.52
CA PRO A 45 11.13 -27.04 9.83
C PRO A 45 9.81 -26.44 10.32
N MET A 46 9.44 -25.27 9.79
CA MET A 46 8.25 -24.51 10.17
C MET A 46 7.65 -23.78 8.97
N PRO A 47 6.35 -23.45 8.98
CA PRO A 47 5.77 -22.52 8.02
C PRO A 47 6.37 -21.11 8.18
N LEU A 48 6.46 -20.39 7.06
CA LEU A 48 7.05 -19.05 6.97
C LEU A 48 5.97 -18.02 6.66
N ASP A 49 6.07 -16.84 7.29
CA ASP A 49 5.16 -15.73 7.01
C ASP A 49 5.30 -15.24 5.57
N ALA A 50 6.55 -15.11 5.09
CA ALA A 50 6.79 -14.86 3.68
C ALA A 50 8.13 -15.39 3.16
N ILE A 51 8.16 -15.75 1.87
CA ILE A 51 9.39 -15.79 1.07
C ILE A 51 9.27 -14.74 -0.03
N VAL A 52 10.16 -13.76 -0.02
CA VAL A 52 10.17 -12.68 -0.99
C VAL A 52 11.30 -12.91 -1.98
N VAL A 53 10.95 -13.21 -3.23
CA VAL A 53 11.91 -13.35 -4.32
C VAL A 53 12.00 -12.01 -5.04
N LEU A 54 13.17 -11.41 -4.98
CA LEU A 54 13.50 -10.13 -5.60
C LEU A 54 14.41 -10.38 -6.82
N PRO A 55 14.48 -9.42 -7.75
CA PRO A 55 15.44 -9.51 -8.85
C PRO A 55 16.90 -9.64 -8.40
N LYS A 56 17.25 -9.27 -7.16
CA LYS A 56 18.64 -9.29 -6.67
C LYS A 56 18.87 -10.12 -5.40
N GLY A 57 17.91 -10.95 -5.00
CA GLY A 57 18.04 -11.76 -3.80
C GLY A 57 16.74 -12.42 -3.37
N VAL A 58 16.82 -13.25 -2.35
CA VAL A 58 15.68 -13.89 -1.71
C VAL A 58 15.68 -13.52 -0.24
N LEU A 59 14.52 -13.12 0.28
CA LEU A 59 14.32 -12.87 1.70
C LEU A 59 13.40 -13.94 2.27
N VAL A 60 13.81 -14.53 3.38
CA VAL A 60 12.97 -15.41 4.19
C VAL A 60 12.51 -14.62 5.38
N ILE A 61 11.19 -14.41 5.50
CA ILE A 61 10.57 -13.64 6.59
C ILE A 61 9.86 -14.59 7.53
N VAL A 62 10.25 -14.53 8.80
CA VAL A 62 9.68 -15.31 9.91
C VAL A 62 9.19 -14.35 10.96
N GLY A 63 7.93 -14.49 11.33
CA GLY A 63 7.27 -13.73 12.38
C GLY A 63 7.55 -14.31 13.75
N VAL A 64 7.81 -13.44 14.71
CA VAL A 64 8.00 -13.74 16.12
C VAL A 64 7.03 -12.89 16.92
N ASP A 65 6.08 -13.57 17.56
CA ASP A 65 5.08 -12.94 18.42
C ASP A 65 5.66 -12.76 19.83
N LEU A 66 5.91 -11.51 20.20
CA LEU A 66 6.30 -11.11 21.55
C LEU A 66 5.07 -11.13 22.46
N PRO A 67 5.25 -11.41 23.76
CA PRO A 67 4.14 -11.45 24.71
C PRO A 67 3.48 -10.08 24.91
N ASP A 68 4.28 -9.03 24.88
CA ASP A 68 3.87 -7.65 25.14
C ASP A 68 4.57 -6.70 24.15
N PRO A 69 3.96 -5.55 23.83
CA PRO A 69 4.65 -4.49 23.09
C PRO A 69 5.82 -3.94 23.91
N GLY A 70 6.87 -3.50 23.24
CA GLY A 70 8.08 -2.97 23.88
C GLY A 70 8.57 -1.67 23.27
N VAL A 71 9.18 -0.80 24.07
CA VAL A 71 9.83 0.41 23.54
C VAL A 71 11.16 0.03 22.89
N LYS A 72 11.92 -0.86 23.52
CA LYS A 72 13.23 -1.32 23.07
C LYS A 72 13.32 -2.85 23.13
N LEU A 73 13.70 -3.45 22.01
CA LEU A 73 14.05 -4.87 21.91
C LEU A 73 15.56 -5.00 21.68
N GLU A 74 16.24 -5.74 22.55
CA GLU A 74 17.60 -6.21 22.33
C GLU A 74 17.53 -7.63 21.79
N ALA A 75 17.92 -7.82 20.53
CA ALA A 75 17.70 -9.06 19.78
C ALA A 75 19.02 -9.61 19.19
N PRO A 76 19.96 -10.09 20.02
CA PRO A 76 21.11 -10.84 19.52
C PRO A 76 20.66 -12.16 18.89
N LEU A 77 21.34 -12.60 17.83
CA LEU A 77 21.09 -13.92 17.24
C LEU A 77 21.64 -15.06 18.09
N GLY A 78 22.71 -14.77 18.85
CA GLY A 78 23.28 -15.67 19.84
C GLY A 78 23.12 -15.09 21.23
N GLY A 79 22.17 -15.59 22.01
CA GLY A 79 21.92 -15.15 23.39
C GLY A 79 20.45 -14.89 23.68
N GLN A 80 20.15 -14.42 24.89
CA GLN A 80 18.78 -14.14 25.32
C GLN A 80 18.33 -12.76 24.85
N TRP A 81 17.13 -12.69 24.26
CA TRP A 81 16.50 -11.44 23.90
C TRP A 81 16.02 -10.69 25.14
N LYS A 82 15.95 -9.36 25.08
CA LYS A 82 15.39 -8.54 26.16
C LYS A 82 14.40 -7.52 25.63
N ILE A 83 13.28 -7.38 26.32
CA ILE A 83 12.28 -6.33 26.08
C ILE A 83 12.37 -5.35 27.24
N ASP A 84 12.66 -4.09 26.93
CA ASP A 84 12.76 -3.01 27.94
C ASP A 84 13.69 -3.36 29.11
N GLY A 85 14.78 -4.08 28.81
CA GLY A 85 15.79 -4.53 29.76
C GLY A 85 15.49 -5.88 30.45
N TRP A 86 14.28 -6.41 30.30
CA TRP A 86 13.86 -7.67 30.91
C TRP A 86 14.08 -8.84 29.95
N PRO A 87 14.66 -9.97 30.43
CA PRO A 87 14.83 -11.16 29.62
C PRO A 87 13.50 -11.66 29.05
N LEU A 88 13.46 -11.85 27.73
CA LEU A 88 12.36 -12.52 27.08
C LEU A 88 12.44 -14.01 27.42
N VAL A 89 11.37 -14.51 28.02
CA VAL A 89 11.20 -15.94 28.32
C VAL A 89 10.12 -16.45 27.37
N ALA A 90 10.52 -17.29 26.43
CA ALA A 90 9.57 -17.89 25.50
C ALA A 90 8.63 -18.85 26.26
N LYS A 91 7.34 -18.87 25.89
CA LYS A 91 6.32 -19.69 26.56
C LYS A 91 6.57 -21.20 26.42
N ASP A 92 7.32 -21.58 25.40
CA ASP A 92 7.71 -22.94 24.99
C ASP A 92 9.10 -23.36 25.51
N GLY A 93 9.83 -22.46 26.19
CA GLY A 93 11.18 -22.72 26.70
C GLY A 93 12.30 -22.56 25.66
N THR A 94 11.98 -22.08 24.45
CA THR A 94 12.98 -21.84 23.40
C THR A 94 13.92 -20.69 23.81
N ALA A 95 15.23 -20.93 23.77
CA ALA A 95 16.21 -19.99 24.34
C ALA A 95 16.34 -18.68 23.54
N ASN A 96 16.12 -18.74 22.21
CA ASN A 96 16.19 -17.57 21.34
C ASN A 96 15.19 -17.70 20.16
N PRO A 97 14.21 -16.80 20.02
CA PRO A 97 13.22 -16.84 18.94
C PRO A 97 13.82 -16.79 17.52
N ALA A 98 15.02 -16.23 17.34
CA ALA A 98 15.67 -16.16 16.03
C ALA A 98 16.27 -17.49 15.57
N THR A 99 16.46 -18.47 16.47
CA THR A 99 17.11 -19.74 16.10
C THR A 99 16.32 -20.50 15.05
N GLU A 100 14.99 -20.58 15.21
CA GLU A 100 14.13 -21.24 14.23
C GLU A 100 14.08 -20.48 12.91
N ALA A 101 14.05 -19.14 12.96
CA ALA A 101 14.07 -18.31 11.76
C ALA A 101 15.35 -18.52 10.92
N VAL A 102 16.51 -18.56 11.58
CA VAL A 102 17.81 -18.81 10.91
C VAL A 102 17.87 -20.25 10.37
N ALA A 103 17.35 -21.24 11.11
CA ALA A 103 17.28 -22.62 10.64
C ALA A 103 16.38 -22.75 9.40
N ALA A 104 15.22 -22.09 9.41
CA ALA A 104 14.28 -22.10 8.29
C ALA A 104 14.87 -21.42 7.05
N ALA A 105 15.53 -20.27 7.21
CA ALA A 105 16.25 -19.61 6.11
C ALA A 105 17.40 -20.46 5.56
N THR A 106 18.10 -21.20 6.42
CA THR A 106 19.15 -22.14 6.01
C THR A 106 18.57 -23.29 5.18
N ALA A 107 17.42 -23.84 5.57
CA ALA A 107 16.73 -24.89 4.81
C ALA A 107 16.31 -24.38 3.41
N VAL A 108 15.77 -23.16 3.33
CA VAL A 108 15.43 -22.51 2.05
C VAL A 108 16.68 -22.30 1.19
N ALA A 109 17.77 -21.80 1.77
CA ALA A 109 19.03 -21.59 1.06
C ALA A 109 19.62 -22.90 0.52
N GLN A 110 19.63 -23.97 1.33
CA GLN A 110 20.08 -25.30 0.91
C GLN A 110 19.23 -25.85 -0.24
N ARG A 111 17.92 -25.64 -0.21
CA ARG A 111 17.02 -26.08 -1.28
C ARG A 111 17.25 -25.31 -2.58
N ILE A 112 17.46 -24.00 -2.50
CA ILE A 112 17.84 -23.18 -3.67
C ILE A 112 19.19 -23.62 -4.23
N GLN A 113 20.18 -23.89 -3.37
CA GLN A 113 21.51 -24.37 -3.78
C GLN A 113 21.46 -25.76 -4.43
N ALA A 114 20.59 -26.66 -3.96
CA ALA A 114 20.42 -28.00 -4.53
C ALA A 114 19.98 -27.97 -6.01
N MET A 115 19.30 -26.90 -6.45
CA MET A 115 18.93 -26.68 -7.85
C MET A 115 20.11 -26.29 -8.76
N ARG A 116 21.31 -26.08 -8.21
CA ARG A 116 22.47 -25.51 -8.93
C ARG A 116 22.10 -24.21 -9.67
N ALA A 117 21.15 -23.48 -9.10
CA ALA A 117 20.77 -22.14 -9.50
C ALA A 117 21.95 -21.19 -9.31
N GLU A 118 22.06 -20.16 -10.15
CA GLU A 118 23.00 -19.06 -9.90
C GLU A 118 22.76 -18.50 -8.49
N PRO A 119 23.81 -18.21 -7.71
CA PRO A 119 23.68 -17.94 -6.29
C PRO A 119 23.04 -16.57 -6.05
N LEU A 120 21.73 -16.53 -5.91
CA LEU A 120 21.05 -15.39 -5.31
C LEU A 120 21.31 -15.41 -3.80
N PRO A 121 21.65 -14.25 -3.19
CA PRO A 121 21.79 -14.18 -1.74
C PRO A 121 20.44 -14.49 -1.09
N VAL A 122 20.45 -15.43 -0.15
CA VAL A 122 19.29 -15.76 0.69
C VAL A 122 19.54 -15.14 2.06
N SER A 123 18.71 -14.19 2.42
CA SER A 123 18.82 -13.41 3.66
C SER A 123 17.59 -13.60 4.54
N THR A 124 17.73 -13.32 5.84
CA THR A 124 16.66 -13.57 6.82
C THR A 124 16.13 -12.26 7.39
N VAL A 125 14.81 -12.14 7.49
CA VAL A 125 14.14 -11.08 8.23
C VAL A 125 13.32 -11.71 9.34
N VAL A 126 13.61 -11.34 10.59
CA VAL A 126 12.82 -11.73 11.75
C VAL A 126 11.88 -10.57 12.08
N ALA A 127 10.62 -10.73 11.71
CA ALA A 127 9.58 -9.73 11.94
C ALA A 127 9.03 -9.89 13.37
N VAL A 128 9.11 -8.85 14.19
CA VAL A 128 8.68 -8.90 15.60
C VAL A 128 7.46 -8.02 15.86
N GLY A 129 6.53 -8.50 16.70
CA GLY A 129 5.34 -7.74 17.10
C GLY A 129 4.82 -8.20 18.45
N PRO A 130 3.75 -7.58 19.01
CA PRO A 130 2.79 -6.71 18.33
C PRO A 130 3.31 -5.30 18.01
N PHE A 131 4.17 -4.71 18.86
CA PHE A 131 4.84 -3.45 18.56
C PHE A 131 6.22 -3.39 19.20
N VAL A 132 7.22 -2.92 18.45
CA VAL A 132 8.54 -2.59 18.98
C VAL A 132 8.96 -1.22 18.47
N GLY A 133 9.25 -0.30 19.39
CA GLY A 133 9.68 1.05 19.06
C GLY A 133 11.07 1.10 18.42
N GLN A 134 12.03 0.39 19.01
CA GLN A 134 13.41 0.30 18.56
C GLN A 134 13.93 -1.13 18.70
N VAL A 135 14.60 -1.63 17.66
CA VAL A 135 15.35 -2.89 17.73
C VAL A 135 16.85 -2.58 17.77
N VAL A 136 17.54 -3.18 18.74
CA VAL A 136 18.99 -3.14 18.88
C VAL A 136 19.53 -4.54 18.58
N GLN A 137 20.23 -4.65 17.47
CA GLN A 137 20.88 -5.87 17.02
C GLN A 137 22.40 -5.65 17.00
N PRO A 138 23.22 -6.59 17.50
CA PRO A 138 24.67 -6.50 17.43
C PRO A 138 25.18 -6.39 15.97
N THR A 139 26.21 -5.57 15.73
CA THR A 139 26.78 -5.40 14.37
C THR A 139 27.30 -6.70 13.77
N VAL A 140 27.82 -7.60 14.61
CA VAL A 140 28.26 -8.95 14.19
C VAL A 140 27.12 -9.77 13.59
N ASP A 141 25.89 -9.57 14.06
CA ASP A 141 24.71 -10.26 13.58
C ASP A 141 24.18 -9.63 12.28
N LEU A 142 24.27 -8.30 12.17
CA LEU A 142 23.91 -7.60 10.93
C LEU A 142 24.75 -8.07 9.73
N ASN A 143 26.03 -8.37 9.95
CA ASN A 143 26.94 -8.87 8.93
C ASN A 143 26.61 -10.30 8.45
N ARG A 144 25.74 -11.03 9.16
CA ARG A 144 25.29 -12.39 8.77
C ARG A 144 24.10 -12.38 7.82
N GLY A 145 23.65 -11.21 7.36
CA GLY A 145 22.48 -11.10 6.47
C GLY A 145 21.13 -11.36 7.16
N VAL A 146 21.07 -11.18 8.48
CA VAL A 146 19.85 -11.30 9.27
C VAL A 146 19.43 -9.94 9.81
N ARG A 147 18.17 -9.55 9.63
CA ARG A 147 17.62 -8.31 10.19
C ARG A 147 16.47 -8.63 11.13
N VAL A 148 16.55 -8.17 12.37
CA VAL A 148 15.41 -8.20 13.31
C VAL A 148 14.73 -6.82 13.25
N LEU A 149 13.42 -6.78 13.00
CA LEU A 149 12.68 -5.53 12.86
C LEU A 149 11.20 -5.71 13.17
N HIS A 150 10.51 -4.65 13.57
CA HIS A 150 9.06 -4.62 13.56
C HIS A 150 8.56 -4.26 12.16
N PRO A 151 7.65 -5.03 11.53
CA PRO A 151 7.37 -4.95 10.09
C PRO A 151 6.50 -3.75 9.70
N LYS A 152 7.10 -2.56 9.66
CA LYS A 152 6.53 -1.38 8.97
C LYS A 152 6.92 -1.39 7.49
N PRO A 153 6.09 -0.84 6.57
CA PRO A 153 6.42 -0.74 5.14
C PRO A 153 7.85 -0.25 4.86
N SER A 154 8.28 0.80 5.57
CA SER A 154 9.61 1.40 5.45
C SER A 154 10.73 0.51 5.96
N THR A 155 10.54 -0.15 7.10
CA THR A 155 11.56 -1.01 7.72
C THR A 155 11.81 -2.27 6.90
N VAL A 156 10.76 -2.94 6.42
CA VAL A 156 10.89 -4.12 5.57
C VAL A 156 11.53 -3.72 4.23
N LEU A 157 11.15 -2.56 3.67
CA LEU A 157 11.74 -2.07 2.41
C LEU A 157 13.23 -1.77 2.56
N SER A 158 13.62 -1.13 3.67
CA SER A 158 15.01 -0.86 3.99
C SER A 158 15.81 -2.15 4.09
N ALA A 159 15.29 -3.14 4.84
CA ALA A 159 15.93 -4.45 4.96
C ALA A 159 16.04 -5.15 3.61
N ALA A 160 15.00 -5.09 2.78
CA ALA A 160 15.00 -5.71 1.45
C ALA A 160 16.07 -5.11 0.52
N ARG A 161 16.20 -3.77 0.51
CA ARG A 161 17.22 -3.07 -0.27
C ARG A 161 18.64 -3.36 0.22
N GLU A 162 18.81 -3.48 1.53
CA GLU A 162 20.10 -3.77 2.15
C GLU A 162 20.55 -5.22 1.92
N LEU A 163 19.61 -6.16 1.90
CA LEU A 163 19.89 -7.60 1.86
C LEU A 163 19.89 -8.19 0.43
N ALA A 164 19.20 -7.58 -0.53
CA ALA A 164 19.14 -8.02 -1.92
C ALA A 164 20.29 -7.44 -2.75
N THR A 165 21.50 -7.92 -2.49
CA THR A 165 22.76 -7.31 -2.97
C THR A 165 23.36 -7.95 -4.22
N SER A 166 22.70 -8.92 -4.85
CA SER A 166 23.24 -9.57 -6.07
C SER A 166 23.55 -8.53 -7.14
N THR A 167 24.76 -8.62 -7.70
CA THR A 167 25.20 -7.80 -8.84
C THR A 167 24.55 -8.24 -10.14
N VAL A 168 24.24 -9.53 -10.25
CA VAL A 168 23.55 -10.13 -11.40
C VAL A 168 22.06 -10.25 -11.09
N PRO A 169 21.17 -9.62 -11.89
CA PRO A 169 19.74 -9.74 -11.68
C PRO A 169 19.25 -11.14 -12.09
N CYS A 170 18.35 -11.70 -11.29
CA CYS A 170 17.62 -12.91 -11.57
C CYS A 170 16.77 -12.74 -12.84
N THR A 171 16.83 -13.72 -13.73
CA THR A 171 15.97 -13.78 -14.92
C THR A 171 14.58 -14.27 -14.56
N ALA A 172 13.60 -13.97 -15.41
CA ALA A 172 12.22 -14.44 -15.26
C ALA A 172 12.14 -15.98 -15.26
N ASP A 173 12.91 -16.64 -16.14
CA ASP A 173 12.99 -18.11 -16.19
C ASP A 173 13.60 -18.71 -14.92
N HIS A 174 14.64 -18.07 -14.39
CA HIS A 174 15.25 -18.51 -13.15
C HIS A 174 14.28 -18.30 -11.97
N ALA A 175 13.61 -17.15 -11.91
CA ALA A 175 12.57 -16.90 -10.92
C ALA A 175 11.46 -17.97 -11.00
N ALA A 176 10.96 -18.29 -12.20
CA ALA A 176 9.96 -19.35 -12.38
C ALA A 176 10.43 -20.70 -11.80
N LYS A 177 11.69 -21.09 -12.02
CA LYS A 177 12.28 -22.31 -11.43
C LYS A 177 12.37 -22.24 -9.91
N LEU A 178 12.78 -21.09 -9.34
CA LEU A 178 12.81 -20.88 -7.89
C LEU A 178 11.40 -21.03 -7.29
N PHE A 179 10.40 -20.42 -7.95
CA PHE A 179 9.01 -20.54 -7.52
C PHE A 179 8.52 -21.98 -7.61
N ALA A 180 8.90 -22.76 -8.62
CA ALA A 180 8.51 -24.16 -8.72
C ALA A 180 9.05 -25.04 -7.58
N ILE A 181 10.18 -24.70 -6.96
CA ILE A 181 10.75 -25.48 -5.84
C ILE A 181 10.32 -25.00 -4.46
N LEU A 182 9.94 -23.71 -4.35
CA LEU A 182 9.54 -23.07 -3.10
C LEU A 182 8.04 -23.23 -2.83
N GLN A 183 7.23 -23.24 -3.88
CA GLN A 183 5.79 -23.45 -3.77
C GLN A 183 5.49 -24.94 -3.60
N ASN A 184 4.70 -25.28 -2.58
CA ASN A 184 4.19 -26.62 -2.36
C ASN A 184 2.79 -26.83 -2.95
N THR A 185 2.12 -25.74 -3.35
CA THR A 185 0.72 -25.71 -3.79
C THR A 185 0.53 -24.59 -4.83
N GLY A 186 -0.46 -24.76 -5.70
CA GLY A 186 -0.79 -23.79 -6.75
C GLY A 186 0.10 -23.91 -8.00
N SER A 187 -0.21 -23.10 -9.01
CA SER A 187 0.59 -22.98 -10.23
C SER A 187 1.52 -21.77 -10.13
N PRO A 188 2.79 -21.88 -10.55
CA PRO A 188 3.69 -20.73 -10.60
C PRO A 188 3.15 -19.63 -11.53
N PRO A 189 3.51 -18.36 -11.28
CA PRO A 189 3.20 -17.27 -12.20
C PRO A 189 3.74 -17.53 -13.61
N ASP A 190 3.13 -16.90 -14.62
CA ASP A 190 3.66 -16.93 -15.97
C ASP A 190 4.90 -16.02 -16.10
N ALA A 191 5.70 -16.23 -17.15
CA ALA A 191 6.91 -15.45 -17.40
C ALA A 191 6.64 -13.93 -17.45
N ARG A 192 5.48 -13.54 -18.00
CA ARG A 192 5.07 -12.13 -18.09
C ARG A 192 4.88 -11.49 -16.71
N ALA A 193 4.32 -12.22 -15.74
CA ALA A 193 4.20 -11.74 -14.37
C ALA A 193 5.56 -11.47 -13.73
N PHE A 194 6.56 -12.32 -13.99
CA PHE A 194 7.93 -12.08 -13.51
C PHE A 194 8.53 -10.83 -14.17
N ILE A 195 8.42 -10.68 -15.49
CA ILE A 195 8.95 -9.48 -16.18
C ILE A 195 8.29 -8.20 -15.65
N ALA A 196 6.98 -8.20 -15.45
CA ALA A 196 6.26 -7.05 -14.89
C ALA A 196 6.74 -6.67 -13.48
N GLU A 197 7.28 -7.63 -12.73
CA GLU A 197 7.85 -7.44 -11.39
C GLU A 197 9.36 -7.17 -11.39
N GLY A 198 9.96 -6.91 -12.56
CA GLY A 198 11.34 -6.43 -12.68
C GLY A 198 12.40 -7.52 -12.82
N PHE A 199 12.00 -8.77 -13.07
CA PHE A 199 12.94 -9.83 -13.44
C PHE A 199 13.38 -9.66 -14.91
N SER A 200 14.64 -10.00 -15.20
CA SER A 200 15.21 -9.85 -16.54
C SER A 200 14.63 -10.88 -17.52
N ASP A 201 14.28 -10.45 -18.73
CA ASP A 201 13.88 -11.35 -19.84
C ASP A 201 15.09 -11.97 -20.57
N ALA A 202 16.30 -11.43 -20.35
CA ALA A 202 17.52 -11.93 -20.95
C ALA A 202 18.30 -12.84 -19.98
N VAL A 203 18.79 -13.99 -20.48
CA VAL A 203 19.98 -14.66 -19.94
C VAL A 203 21.12 -13.66 -20.12
N SER A 204 21.50 -12.95 -19.05
CA SER A 204 22.51 -11.90 -19.19
C SER A 204 23.80 -12.52 -19.73
N PRO A 205 24.35 -12.02 -20.85
CA PRO A 205 25.51 -12.58 -21.51
C PRO A 205 26.77 -12.12 -20.77
N ASP A 206 26.97 -12.56 -19.54
CA ASP A 206 28.22 -12.27 -18.81
C ASP A 206 29.42 -13.06 -19.39
N LEU A 207 29.17 -13.84 -20.45
CA LEU A 207 30.18 -14.42 -21.35
C LEU A 207 30.59 -13.48 -22.49
N ALA A 208 29.89 -12.38 -22.75
CA ALA A 208 30.25 -11.42 -23.81
C ALA A 208 31.09 -10.23 -23.29
N ALA A 209 31.17 -10.03 -21.98
CA ALA A 209 31.98 -8.98 -21.35
C ALA A 209 33.29 -9.51 -20.73
N ALA A 210 33.53 -10.82 -20.78
CA ALA A 210 34.82 -11.41 -20.46
C ALA A 210 35.85 -11.00 -21.53
N SER A 211 36.50 -9.87 -21.28
CA SER A 211 37.84 -9.47 -21.71
C SER A 211 38.52 -10.40 -22.74
N THR A 212 38.26 -10.16 -24.02
CA THR A 212 39.29 -10.32 -25.05
C THR A 212 39.80 -8.93 -25.41
N MET A 213 40.64 -8.36 -24.52
CA MET A 213 41.70 -7.49 -25.00
C MET A 213 42.56 -8.34 -25.94
N LEU A 214 42.65 -7.93 -27.22
CA LEU A 214 43.56 -8.38 -28.30
C LEU A 214 42.85 -8.90 -29.57
N ILE A 215 41.98 -8.09 -30.19
CA ILE A 215 41.82 -8.15 -31.66
C ILE A 215 41.69 -6.70 -32.19
N PRO A 216 42.54 -6.27 -33.16
CA PRO A 216 42.48 -4.92 -33.72
C PRO A 216 41.19 -4.70 -34.54
N LYS A 217 40.66 -3.48 -34.45
CA LYS A 217 39.49 -2.98 -35.21
C LYS A 217 39.61 -3.26 -36.72
N ALA A 218 38.75 -4.14 -37.23
CA ALA A 218 38.40 -4.15 -38.65
C ALA A 218 37.24 -3.18 -38.88
N GLN A 219 37.50 -2.10 -39.61
CA GLN A 219 36.48 -1.15 -40.05
C GLN A 219 35.53 -1.82 -41.05
N LEU A 220 34.35 -2.25 -40.60
CA LEU A 220 33.26 -2.58 -41.51
C LEU A 220 32.43 -1.32 -41.78
N ARG A 221 32.66 -0.73 -42.96
CA ARG A 221 31.81 0.29 -43.58
C ARG A 221 30.36 -0.23 -43.64
N GLN A 222 29.49 0.27 -42.77
CA GLN A 222 28.04 0.20 -43.00
C GLN A 222 27.58 1.48 -43.67
N ALA A 223 27.14 1.33 -44.92
CA ALA A 223 26.59 2.37 -45.74
C ALA A 223 25.26 2.87 -45.16
N ILE A 224 25.21 4.17 -44.88
CA ILE A 224 24.01 4.90 -44.47
C ILE A 224 23.07 5.00 -45.68
N GLY A 225 22.05 4.15 -45.73
CA GLY A 225 20.94 4.26 -46.67
C GLY A 225 19.89 5.25 -46.18
N ARG A 226 20.11 6.56 -46.40
CA ARG A 226 19.07 7.60 -46.24
C ARG A 226 17.99 7.42 -47.31
N LYS A 227 16.85 6.80 -46.96
CA LYS A 227 15.64 6.94 -47.76
C LYS A 227 15.03 8.32 -47.52
N ARG A 228 15.20 9.21 -48.50
CA ARG A 228 14.41 10.44 -48.65
C ARG A 228 12.97 10.04 -49.00
N LEU A 229 12.00 10.61 -48.28
CA LEU A 229 10.61 10.71 -48.72
C LEU A 229 10.27 12.20 -48.88
N PRO A 230 9.67 12.63 -50.01
CA PRO A 230 9.25 13.99 -50.25
C PRO A 230 7.78 14.18 -49.84
N GLY A 231 7.38 15.40 -49.48
CA GLY A 231 5.96 15.74 -49.39
C GLY A 231 5.68 16.94 -48.49
N LYS A 232 5.51 18.10 -49.12
CA LYS A 232 5.07 19.38 -48.56
C LYS A 232 3.89 19.20 -47.59
N LEU A 233 4.03 19.68 -46.35
CA LEU A 233 2.89 19.92 -45.45
C LEU A 233 2.85 21.42 -45.15
N THR A 234 2.01 22.10 -45.91
CA THR A 234 1.65 23.51 -45.77
C THR A 234 0.85 23.75 -44.49
N TRP A 235 1.33 24.69 -43.67
CA TRP A 235 0.60 25.75 -42.94
C TRP A 235 -0.95 25.72 -43.11
N PRO A 236 -1.73 25.25 -42.10
CA PRO A 236 -2.72 26.16 -41.48
C PRO A 236 -3.14 25.77 -40.03
N TYR A 237 -2.20 25.55 -39.10
CA TYR A 237 -2.56 25.28 -37.68
C TYR A 237 -2.31 26.44 -36.72
N LEU A 238 -1.79 27.57 -37.20
CA LEU A 238 -1.54 28.76 -36.37
C LEU A 238 -2.72 29.75 -36.32
N THR A 239 -3.72 29.63 -37.20
CA THR A 239 -4.90 30.52 -37.21
C THR A 239 -6.06 30.01 -36.35
N GLY A 240 -6.13 28.70 -36.07
CA GLY A 240 -7.19 28.12 -35.24
C GLY A 240 -7.03 28.38 -33.74
N ALA A 241 -5.80 28.41 -33.23
CA ALA A 241 -5.53 28.56 -31.80
C ALA A 241 -5.80 29.99 -31.28
N ALA A 242 -5.58 31.02 -32.13
CA ALA A 242 -5.81 32.41 -31.74
C ALA A 242 -7.31 32.76 -31.62
N LEU A 243 -8.15 32.17 -32.48
CA LEU A 243 -9.60 32.38 -32.46
C LEU A 243 -10.26 31.73 -31.24
N LEU A 244 -9.77 30.57 -30.82
CA LEU A 244 -10.28 29.85 -29.66
C LEU A 244 -9.91 30.55 -28.34
N ALA A 245 -8.70 31.11 -28.25
CA ALA A 245 -8.28 31.91 -27.10
C ALA A 245 -9.08 33.21 -26.96
N LEU A 246 -9.41 33.86 -28.08
CA LEU A 246 -10.15 35.13 -28.07
C LEU A 246 -11.62 34.91 -27.68
N LEU A 247 -12.24 33.80 -28.10
CA LEU A 247 -13.58 33.40 -27.64
C LEU A 247 -13.62 33.08 -26.15
N LEU A 248 -12.58 32.44 -25.60
CA LEU A 248 -12.46 32.15 -24.18
C LEU A 248 -12.33 33.43 -23.33
N VAL A 249 -11.58 34.43 -23.81
CA VAL A 249 -11.43 35.71 -23.11
C VAL A 249 -12.72 36.53 -23.16
N VAL A 250 -13.42 36.57 -24.29
CA VAL A 250 -14.71 37.28 -24.40
C VAL A 250 -15.78 36.63 -23.51
N TRP A 251 -15.81 35.30 -23.43
CA TRP A 251 -16.72 34.60 -22.53
C TRP A 251 -16.43 34.92 -21.05
N LEU A 252 -15.15 35.02 -20.67
CA LEU A 252 -14.74 35.33 -19.30
C LEU A 252 -15.13 36.75 -18.86
N VAL A 253 -15.20 37.71 -19.79
CA VAL A 253 -15.53 39.12 -19.49
C VAL A 253 -17.04 39.36 -19.37
N VAL A 254 -17.88 38.56 -20.03
CA VAL A 254 -19.35 38.69 -19.94
C VAL A 254 -19.92 37.99 -18.70
N ALA A 255 -19.17 37.08 -18.08
CA ALA A 255 -19.65 36.26 -16.96
C ALA A 255 -19.41 36.85 -15.56
N LEU A 256 -18.88 38.09 -15.44
CA LEU A 256 -18.67 38.73 -14.15
C LEU A 256 -19.54 40.00 -14.02
N PRO A 257 -20.62 39.97 -13.21
CA PRO A 257 -21.28 41.19 -12.77
C PRO A 257 -20.59 41.74 -11.52
N GLY A 258 -20.17 43.00 -11.61
CA GLY A 258 -19.90 43.90 -10.49
C GLY A 258 -20.20 45.33 -10.96
N ASP A 259 -20.60 46.29 -10.13
CA ASP A 259 -21.05 46.29 -8.74
C ASP A 259 -21.81 47.63 -8.50
N ASP A 260 -22.44 47.73 -7.33
CA ASP A 260 -22.77 48.95 -6.55
C ASP A 260 -24.06 49.79 -6.71
N LYS A 261 -24.79 49.81 -5.56
CA LYS A 261 -25.27 50.97 -4.73
C LYS A 261 -26.80 51.24 -4.58
N PRO A 262 -27.27 51.92 -3.49
CA PRO A 262 -27.68 51.32 -2.20
C PRO A 262 -29.12 51.68 -1.74
N ALA A 263 -29.48 51.20 -0.54
CA ALA A 263 -30.66 51.52 0.32
C ALA A 263 -31.98 50.77 0.01
N ASP A 264 -32.37 49.83 0.87
CA ASP A 264 -33.27 50.12 2.00
C ASP A 264 -33.35 48.91 2.95
N ALA A 265 -33.57 49.18 4.24
CA ALA A 265 -33.58 48.17 5.29
C ALA A 265 -34.80 47.24 5.19
N THR A 266 -34.56 45.94 5.06
CA THR A 266 -35.53 44.87 5.37
C THR A 266 -34.76 43.74 6.07
N PRO A 267 -35.25 43.16 7.17
CA PRO A 267 -34.50 42.17 7.93
C PRO A 267 -34.19 40.96 7.05
N ALA A 268 -32.91 40.63 6.89
CA ALA A 268 -32.49 39.43 6.19
C ALA A 268 -33.12 38.19 6.86
N PRO A 269 -33.57 37.18 6.09
CA PRO A 269 -33.99 35.92 6.65
C PRO A 269 -32.81 35.29 7.40
N THR A 270 -33.06 34.96 8.67
CA THR A 270 -32.18 34.25 9.58
C THR A 270 -31.47 33.09 8.85
N SER A 271 -30.13 33.09 8.87
CA SER A 271 -29.36 31.93 8.41
C SER A 271 -29.85 30.69 9.14
N ALA A 272 -30.37 29.72 8.41
CA ALA A 272 -30.85 28.47 8.99
C ALA A 272 -29.76 27.85 9.88
N GLN A 273 -30.05 27.72 11.18
CA GLN A 273 -29.20 27.00 12.12
C GLN A 273 -29.07 25.53 11.68
N PRO A 274 -27.94 24.85 11.92
CA PRO A 274 -27.80 23.43 11.64
C PRO A 274 -28.84 22.66 12.46
N THR A 275 -29.82 22.06 11.78
CA THR A 275 -30.86 21.24 12.42
C THR A 275 -30.20 19.98 12.97
N THR A 276 -30.31 19.78 14.28
CA THR A 276 -29.84 18.56 14.94
C THR A 276 -30.64 17.36 14.43
N ILE A 277 -29.94 16.24 14.17
CA ILE A 277 -30.52 15.02 13.61
C ILE A 277 -30.46 13.93 14.67
N VAL A 278 -31.58 13.27 14.94
CA VAL A 278 -31.63 12.16 15.90
C VAL A 278 -31.77 10.85 15.14
N VAL A 279 -30.83 9.93 15.34
CA VAL A 279 -30.86 8.56 14.76
C VAL A 279 -30.78 7.56 15.91
N ASP A 280 -31.78 6.70 16.04
CA ASP A 280 -31.85 5.66 17.08
C ASP A 280 -31.60 6.18 18.51
N GLY A 281 -32.07 7.41 18.80
CA GLY A 281 -31.90 8.06 20.10
C GLY A 281 -30.56 8.80 20.29
N THR A 282 -29.64 8.74 19.33
CA THR A 282 -28.39 9.49 19.33
C THR A 282 -28.56 10.81 18.58
N THR A 283 -28.22 11.93 19.21
CA THR A 283 -28.26 13.26 18.60
C THR A 283 -26.94 13.57 17.89
N PHE A 284 -27.02 13.91 16.60
CA PHE A 284 -25.91 14.36 15.78
C PHE A 284 -26.10 15.84 15.43
N VAL A 285 -25.08 16.63 15.71
CA VAL A 285 -25.05 18.07 15.44
C VAL A 285 -24.17 18.30 14.21
N PRO A 286 -24.72 18.77 13.07
CA PRO A 286 -23.91 19.06 11.90
C PRO A 286 -22.93 20.20 12.20
N LYS A 287 -21.69 20.06 11.71
CA LYS A 287 -20.65 21.08 11.85
C LYS A 287 -20.27 21.69 10.53
N GLU A 288 -19.92 20.84 9.57
CA GLU A 288 -19.39 21.29 8.30
C GLU A 288 -19.73 20.27 7.22
N MET A 289 -19.96 20.76 6.01
CA MET A 289 -20.23 19.93 4.84
C MET A 289 -19.51 20.51 3.63
N LYS A 290 -18.98 19.64 2.78
CA LYS A 290 -18.29 20.01 1.56
C LYS A 290 -18.65 19.05 0.43
N LYS A 291 -18.82 19.63 -0.76
CA LYS A 291 -19.08 18.91 -2.01
C LYS A 291 -17.89 19.09 -2.93
N ASP A 292 -17.34 17.99 -3.41
CA ASP A 292 -16.18 17.97 -4.30
C ASP A 292 -16.52 17.14 -5.55
N GLN A 293 -16.02 17.57 -6.72
CA GLN A 293 -16.14 16.82 -7.98
C GLN A 293 -14.94 15.90 -8.22
N GLU A 294 -13.77 16.24 -7.67
CA GLU A 294 -12.54 15.45 -7.79
C GLU A 294 -12.43 14.45 -6.62
N CYS A 295 -13.21 13.37 -6.68
CA CYS A 295 -13.33 12.40 -5.58
C CYS A 295 -11.98 11.77 -5.18
N GLN A 296 -11.14 11.45 -6.17
CA GLN A 296 -9.81 10.88 -6.01
C GLN A 296 -8.82 11.78 -5.28
N ALA A 297 -8.99 13.11 -5.36
CA ALA A 297 -8.14 14.06 -4.64
C ALA A 297 -8.36 14.00 -3.13
N HIS A 298 -9.54 13.51 -2.71
CA HIS A 298 -9.96 13.43 -1.32
C HIS A 298 -9.98 12.00 -0.77
N ALA A 299 -9.41 11.04 -1.49
CA ALA A 299 -9.30 9.65 -1.06
C ALA A 299 -7.85 9.20 -0.84
N PHE A 300 -7.68 8.11 -0.10
CA PHE A 300 -6.41 7.42 0.13
C PHE A 300 -6.56 5.89 0.07
N GLY A 301 -5.43 5.18 -0.02
CA GLY A 301 -5.41 3.72 -0.11
C GLY A 301 -6.01 3.17 -1.42
N ASP A 302 -6.59 1.98 -1.34
CA ASP A 302 -7.23 1.29 -2.47
C ASP A 302 -8.50 2.00 -2.95
N VAL A 303 -9.20 2.71 -2.05
CA VAL A 303 -10.34 3.58 -2.42
C VAL A 303 -9.90 4.65 -3.41
N LYS A 304 -8.74 5.28 -3.17
CA LYS A 304 -8.16 6.25 -4.12
C LYS A 304 -7.82 5.59 -5.45
N ALA A 305 -7.15 4.43 -5.41
CA ALA A 305 -6.77 3.71 -6.62
C ALA A 305 -8.00 3.35 -7.47
N TRP A 306 -9.08 2.92 -6.82
CA TRP A 306 -10.35 2.63 -7.47
C TRP A 306 -10.96 3.88 -8.10
N LEU A 307 -10.99 5.00 -7.37
CA LEU A 307 -11.54 6.28 -7.86
C LEU A 307 -10.71 6.86 -9.02
N ILE A 308 -9.40 6.65 -9.05
CA ILE A 308 -8.56 7.03 -10.22
C ILE A 308 -8.97 6.25 -11.47
N ALA A 309 -9.36 4.98 -11.31
CA ALA A 309 -9.65 4.09 -12.44
C ALA A 309 -11.10 4.18 -12.94
N ASN A 310 -12.06 4.52 -12.07
CA ASN A 310 -13.50 4.44 -12.37
C ASN A 310 -14.22 5.79 -12.24
N ASP A 311 -13.55 6.79 -11.66
CA ASP A 311 -14.07 8.12 -11.34
C ASP A 311 -15.36 8.10 -10.48
N CYS A 312 -15.79 9.26 -10.00
CA CYS A 312 -17.05 9.42 -9.29
C CYS A 312 -17.69 10.75 -9.67
N GLY A 313 -19.02 10.81 -9.71
CA GLY A 313 -19.72 12.01 -10.14
C GLY A 313 -19.62 13.12 -9.10
N VAL A 314 -19.79 12.77 -7.82
CA VAL A 314 -19.77 13.71 -6.70
C VAL A 314 -19.30 13.00 -5.44
N LEU A 315 -18.45 13.66 -4.67
CA LEU A 315 -18.16 13.30 -3.28
C LEU A 315 -18.73 14.37 -2.33
N LEU A 316 -19.63 13.97 -1.46
CA LEU A 316 -20.13 14.77 -0.34
C LEU A 316 -19.45 14.31 0.94
N ARG A 317 -18.88 15.24 1.70
CA ARG A 317 -18.27 14.96 3.02
C ARG A 317 -18.91 15.86 4.07
N ALA A 318 -19.34 15.27 5.16
CA ALA A 318 -20.01 15.96 6.26
C ALA A 318 -19.38 15.56 7.60
N THR A 319 -19.22 16.52 8.49
CA THR A 319 -18.77 16.29 9.87
C THR A 319 -19.90 16.61 10.84
N TYR A 320 -20.12 15.71 11.78
CA TYR A 320 -21.08 15.83 12.87
C TYR A 320 -20.36 15.66 14.21
N GLU A 321 -20.93 16.25 15.25
CA GLU A 321 -20.58 15.93 16.63
C GLU A 321 -21.73 15.19 17.30
N THR A 322 -21.38 14.22 18.13
CA THR A 322 -22.31 13.55 19.03
C THR A 322 -21.62 13.28 20.37
N THR A 323 -22.32 12.63 21.30
CA THR A 323 -21.75 12.21 22.57
C THR A 323 -22.08 10.75 22.83
N LEU A 324 -21.09 9.99 23.30
CA LEU A 324 -21.27 8.62 23.77
C LEU A 324 -20.76 8.57 25.22
N GLN A 325 -21.64 8.19 26.16
CA GLN A 325 -21.32 8.17 27.60
C GLN A 325 -20.76 9.50 28.12
N GLY A 326 -21.30 10.64 27.64
CA GLY A 326 -20.86 11.98 28.04
C GLY A 326 -19.52 12.44 27.45
N LYS A 327 -18.88 11.64 26.60
CA LYS A 327 -17.65 12.03 25.89
C LYS A 327 -17.97 12.45 24.45
N PRO A 328 -17.36 13.54 23.95
CA PRO A 328 -17.61 14.03 22.59
C PRO A 328 -16.99 13.10 21.54
N VAL A 329 -17.77 12.82 20.50
CA VAL A 329 -17.41 11.99 19.35
C VAL A 329 -17.54 12.83 18.08
N THR A 330 -16.50 12.82 17.26
CA THR A 330 -16.52 13.41 15.92
C THR A 330 -16.85 12.32 14.92
N VAL A 331 -17.85 12.58 14.07
CA VAL A 331 -18.35 11.64 13.08
C VAL A 331 -18.21 12.27 11.71
N MET A 332 -17.48 11.61 10.81
CA MET A 332 -17.39 11.99 9.41
C MET A 332 -18.23 11.03 8.56
N VAL A 333 -19.07 11.58 7.70
CA VAL A 333 -19.81 10.83 6.68
C VAL A 333 -19.31 11.28 5.31
N ALA A 334 -18.97 10.32 4.46
CA ALA A 334 -18.63 10.54 3.06
C ALA A 334 -19.61 9.78 2.19
N ASP A 335 -20.34 10.47 1.33
CA ASP A 335 -21.31 9.89 0.41
C ASP A 335 -20.88 10.17 -1.03
N MET A 336 -20.72 9.11 -1.79
CA MET A 336 -20.21 9.15 -3.16
C MET A 336 -21.32 8.79 -4.14
N ASP A 337 -21.53 9.65 -5.13
CA ASP A 337 -22.39 9.41 -6.27
C ASP A 337 -21.57 8.77 -7.39
N LEU A 338 -21.87 7.51 -7.71
CA LEU A 338 -21.24 6.75 -8.79
C LEU A 338 -22.14 6.81 -10.03
N TYR A 339 -21.57 6.57 -11.21
CA TYR A 339 -22.33 6.61 -12.46
C TYR A 339 -23.39 5.53 -12.57
N ASP A 340 -23.17 4.37 -11.93
CA ASP A 340 -24.11 3.25 -11.93
C ASP A 340 -24.00 2.35 -10.69
N ALA A 341 -25.00 1.49 -10.50
CA ALA A 341 -25.07 0.57 -9.37
C ALA A 341 -23.96 -0.52 -9.39
N PRO A 342 -23.57 -1.10 -10.54
CA PRO A 342 -22.40 -1.99 -10.61
C PRO A 342 -21.11 -1.34 -10.08
N SER A 343 -20.86 -0.08 -10.42
CA SER A 343 -19.70 0.69 -9.96
C SER A 343 -19.76 0.94 -8.46
N ALA A 344 -20.92 1.31 -7.93
CA ALA A 344 -21.12 1.42 -6.48
C ALA A 344 -20.89 0.10 -5.74
N LYS A 345 -21.35 -1.03 -6.30
CA LYS A 345 -21.09 -2.36 -5.74
C LYS A 345 -19.60 -2.72 -5.78
N SER A 346 -18.90 -2.36 -6.86
CA SER A 346 -17.45 -2.56 -7.02
C SER A 346 -16.67 -1.76 -5.99
N LEU A 347 -16.97 -0.46 -5.84
CA LEU A 347 -16.35 0.39 -4.82
C LEU A 347 -16.68 -0.10 -3.40
N HIS A 348 -17.92 -0.53 -3.15
CA HIS A 348 -18.31 -1.10 -1.86
C HIS A 348 -17.50 -2.36 -1.50
N ALA A 349 -17.22 -3.22 -2.49
CA ALA A 349 -16.36 -4.37 -2.27
C ALA A 349 -14.92 -3.96 -1.89
N VAL A 350 -14.42 -2.85 -2.43
CA VAL A 350 -13.11 -2.29 -2.04
C VAL A 350 -13.14 -1.78 -0.61
N VAL A 351 -14.08 -0.89 -0.27
CA VAL A 351 -14.15 -0.26 1.07
C VAL A 351 -14.49 -1.24 2.19
N ALA A 352 -15.06 -2.41 1.86
CA ALA A 352 -15.34 -3.47 2.83
C ALA A 352 -14.10 -4.28 3.22
N LEU A 353 -12.99 -4.16 2.48
CA LEU A 353 -11.75 -4.86 2.80
C LEU A 353 -11.00 -4.12 3.93
N PRO A 354 -10.56 -4.82 4.98
CA PRO A 354 -9.72 -4.21 6.01
C PRO A 354 -8.46 -3.60 5.40
N GLY A 355 -8.19 -2.34 5.72
CA GLY A 355 -7.00 -1.62 5.24
C GLY A 355 -7.08 -1.04 3.82
N SER A 356 -8.25 -1.09 3.16
CA SER A 356 -8.45 -0.53 1.81
C SER A 356 -8.33 1.00 1.71
N GLY A 357 -8.11 1.69 2.83
CA GLY A 357 -8.17 3.14 2.92
C GLY A 357 -9.60 3.68 2.89
N GLY A 358 -9.73 4.95 2.54
CA GLY A 358 -11.00 5.67 2.67
C GLY A 358 -10.92 7.09 2.12
N VAL A 359 -11.70 7.97 2.72
CA VAL A 359 -11.81 9.38 2.33
C VAL A 359 -11.20 10.25 3.43
N HIS A 360 -10.49 11.30 3.04
CA HIS A 360 -9.91 12.28 3.97
C HIS A 360 -11.02 13.09 4.65
N GLY A 361 -10.77 13.44 5.91
CA GLY A 361 -11.44 14.50 6.64
C GLY A 361 -11.50 15.80 5.86
N LEU A 362 -12.39 16.71 6.29
CA LEU A 362 -12.48 18.05 5.71
C LEU A 362 -11.17 18.84 5.89
N ASP A 363 -10.38 18.50 6.91
CA ASP A 363 -9.03 18.99 7.15
C ASP A 363 -7.96 18.40 6.21
N GLY A 364 -8.35 17.49 5.31
CA GLY A 364 -7.47 16.84 4.34
C GLY A 364 -6.68 15.66 4.90
N LYS A 365 -6.93 15.23 6.14
CA LYS A 365 -6.19 14.12 6.77
C LYS A 365 -7.07 12.87 6.92
N PRO A 366 -6.50 11.65 6.86
CA PRO A 366 -7.22 10.45 7.28
C PRO A 366 -7.63 10.53 8.76
N LEU A 367 -8.81 10.02 9.11
CA LEU A 367 -9.18 9.81 10.51
C LEU A 367 -8.51 8.50 10.99
N GLU A 368 -7.49 8.63 11.85
CA GLU A 368 -6.70 7.49 12.31
C GLU A 368 -7.48 6.58 13.27
N SER A 369 -7.39 5.27 13.03
CA SER A 369 -8.04 4.22 13.84
C SER A 369 -9.54 4.42 14.06
N ALA A 370 -10.23 5.14 13.17
CA ALA A 370 -11.67 5.41 13.29
C ALA A 370 -12.49 4.12 13.28
N ALA A 371 -13.52 4.06 14.13
CA ALA A 371 -14.57 3.07 13.96
C ALA A 371 -15.27 3.34 12.62
N PHE A 372 -15.53 2.28 11.87
CA PHE A 372 -15.88 2.39 10.46
C PHE A 372 -17.13 1.59 10.13
N ALA A 373 -18.02 2.19 9.34
CA ALA A 373 -19.13 1.52 8.71
C ALA A 373 -19.26 1.99 7.27
N ASN A 374 -19.79 1.13 6.40
CA ASN A 374 -20.10 1.48 5.03
C ASN A 374 -21.46 0.90 4.64
N GLY A 375 -22.04 1.47 3.60
CA GLY A 375 -23.27 0.99 3.01
C GLY A 375 -23.40 1.41 1.55
N THR A 376 -24.28 0.74 0.83
CA THR A 376 -24.63 1.07 -0.55
C THR A 376 -26.11 1.19 -0.75
N LYS A 377 -26.52 2.14 -1.60
CA LYS A 377 -27.91 2.26 -2.06
C LYS A 377 -27.95 2.73 -3.51
N GLY A 378 -28.35 1.85 -4.42
CA GLY A 378 -28.35 2.17 -5.85
C GLY A 378 -26.93 2.43 -6.36
N SER A 379 -26.70 3.62 -6.91
CA SER A 379 -25.38 4.09 -7.34
C SER A 379 -24.64 4.90 -6.27
N HIS A 380 -25.05 4.82 -5.00
CA HIS A 380 -24.42 5.54 -3.89
C HIS A 380 -23.63 4.61 -2.99
N VAL A 381 -22.45 5.08 -2.58
CA VAL A 381 -21.62 4.44 -1.55
C VAL A 381 -21.42 5.43 -0.40
N THR A 382 -21.91 5.07 0.78
CA THR A 382 -21.79 5.89 1.98
C THR A 382 -20.80 5.26 2.94
N LEU A 383 -19.85 6.05 3.41
CA LEU A 383 -18.84 5.68 4.40
C LEU A 383 -19.06 6.53 5.64
N ALA A 384 -18.97 5.92 6.81
CA ALA A 384 -19.08 6.59 8.09
C ALA A 384 -17.88 6.24 8.97
N PHE A 385 -17.28 7.26 9.56
CA PHE A 385 -16.12 7.17 10.42
C PHE A 385 -16.43 7.86 11.74
N ALA A 386 -16.13 7.23 12.87
CA ALA A 386 -16.33 7.78 14.20
C ALA A 386 -15.02 7.73 15.01
N VAL A 387 -14.66 8.86 15.61
CA VAL A 387 -13.48 9.01 16.48
C VAL A 387 -13.86 9.80 17.73
N TRP A 388 -13.14 9.59 18.83
CA TRP A 388 -13.23 10.50 19.96
C TRP A 388 -12.73 11.89 19.55
N SER A 389 -13.35 12.96 20.06
CA SER A 389 -12.88 14.31 19.75
C SER A 389 -11.43 14.51 20.22
N GLY A 390 -10.53 14.83 19.29
CA GLY A 390 -9.10 14.99 19.56
C GLY A 390 -8.32 13.69 19.79
N GLY A 391 -8.91 12.52 19.54
CA GLY A 391 -8.30 11.22 19.79
C GLY A 391 -8.46 10.21 18.65
N ALA A 392 -7.91 9.01 18.85
CA ALA A 392 -8.08 7.87 17.95
C ALA A 392 -9.47 7.23 18.10
N GLY A 393 -9.91 6.45 17.11
CA GLY A 393 -11.12 5.64 17.26
C GLY A 393 -10.95 4.44 18.18
N ASP A 394 -12.09 3.86 18.55
CA ASP A 394 -12.23 2.80 19.55
C ASP A 394 -13.39 1.87 19.13
N PRO A 395 -13.30 0.54 19.33
CA PRO A 395 -14.38 -0.40 18.98
C PRO A 395 -15.75 -0.07 19.59
N SER A 396 -15.80 0.64 20.72
CA SER A 396 -17.04 1.13 21.33
C SER A 396 -17.80 2.15 20.46
N LEU A 397 -17.17 2.72 19.44
CA LEU A 397 -17.76 3.65 18.48
C LEU A 397 -18.40 2.96 17.27
N ASP A 398 -18.27 1.64 17.09
CA ASP A 398 -18.90 0.89 16.00
C ASP A 398 -20.41 1.11 15.85
N PRO A 399 -21.21 1.16 16.95
CA PRO A 399 -22.64 1.48 16.86
C PRO A 399 -22.89 2.88 16.32
N ILE A 400 -22.05 3.86 16.69
CA ILE A 400 -22.16 5.25 16.23
C ILE A 400 -21.85 5.34 14.74
N ALA A 401 -20.78 4.67 14.27
CA ALA A 401 -20.45 4.61 12.85
C ALA A 401 -21.60 3.97 12.02
N LYS A 402 -22.22 2.90 12.53
CA LYS A 402 -23.37 2.25 11.86
C LYS A 402 -24.61 3.14 11.83
N GLN A 403 -24.91 3.87 12.91
CA GLN A 403 -26.01 4.85 12.94
C GLN A 403 -25.76 5.99 11.96
N ALA A 404 -24.50 6.43 11.83
CA ALA A 404 -24.10 7.53 10.97
C ALA A 404 -24.34 7.27 9.47
N LEU A 405 -24.47 6.02 9.03
CA LEU A 405 -24.88 5.69 7.65
C LEU A 405 -26.29 6.18 7.29
N ARG A 406 -27.10 6.55 8.29
CA ARG A 406 -28.46 7.10 8.10
C ARG A 406 -28.50 8.62 8.18
N LEU A 407 -27.36 9.27 8.41
CA LEU A 407 -27.31 10.71 8.46
C LEU A 407 -27.50 11.29 7.05
N PRO A 408 -28.25 12.40 6.94
CA PRO A 408 -28.45 13.05 5.66
C PRO A 408 -27.16 13.73 5.23
N THR A 409 -26.57 13.25 4.15
CA THR A 409 -25.71 14.07 3.31
C THR A 409 -26.63 14.99 2.51
N THR A 410 -27.02 16.13 3.11
CA THR A 410 -27.96 17.08 2.48
C THR A 410 -27.42 17.48 1.11
N ARG A 411 -28.20 17.15 0.07
CA ARG A 411 -28.00 17.60 -1.30
C ARG A 411 -28.54 18.99 -1.51
#